data_AF-A0A535F9X0-F1
#
_entry.id   AF-A0A535F9X0-F1
#
_cell.length_a   1.000
_cell.length_b   1.000
_cell.length_c   1.000
_cell.angle_alpha   90.00
_cell.angle_beta   90.00
_cell.angle_gamma   90.00
#
_symmetry.space_group_name_H-M   'P 1'
#
loop_
_entity.id
_entity.type
_entity.pdbx_description
1 polymer ?
#
loop_
_entity_poly.entity_id
_entity_poly.type
_entity_poly.pdbx_seq_one_letter_code
_entity_poly.pdbx_strand_id
1 'polypeptide(L)'
;MSKGIAISSSFIALRHAIGARRILLVLDDVWKEEHPLAFKVGGPNCAHVVTTRFPALASSLSQVVLTLRELDEQSSRELLRTLAQESIEPFPEQTRALITTLGGLPLALQLAGNHLRREGRYLQPRRIAAAFEHLTNRSERLQLVQAYAPLDSHPASSHGGASVSLHSTLAISDQHLSDPARAVFYALAALPEKPATFSEEAALAVACCSNEALDELTDTGILEPSSGERYSLHQVIADYARLQFQAQPRERQAEVYRRLLDYSISYALSHQDDLDLIARECYLYRRALDEADTWGFHRSFVLLSAALATYIRVCMIYAAESYMARAIELAKEMDEIYPHPIHLLHERTLMRLHQGDCAMASSLAEAGLRAAKEAGDTKALQLFTDLRGIEELRLTNLPSSPDPCGGTPFATRTTREQNPL
;
A
#
# COMPACT_ATOMS: atom_id res chain seq x y z
N MET A 1 14.01 44.87 10.39
CA MET A 1 15.49 45.04 10.34
C MET A 1 16.22 44.74 11.66
N SER A 2 15.58 44.59 12.83
CA SER A 2 16.31 44.33 14.09
C SER A 2 16.63 42.85 14.41
N LYS A 3 15.94 41.87 13.79
CA LYS A 3 16.21 40.43 14.03
C LYS A 3 17.55 39.93 13.45
N GLY A 4 18.02 40.49 12.33
CA GLY A 4 19.25 40.04 11.67
C GLY A 4 20.55 40.42 12.39
N ILE A 5 20.53 41.47 13.21
CA ILE A 5 21.71 41.99 13.93
C ILE A 5 21.96 41.20 15.23
N ALA A 6 20.90 40.73 15.90
CA ALA A 6 21.01 39.95 17.15
C ALA A 6 21.48 38.50 16.92
N ILE A 7 21.16 37.93 15.76
CA ILE A 7 21.58 36.58 15.37
C ILE A 7 23.09 36.53 15.11
N SER A 8 23.64 37.56 14.47
CA SER A 8 25.06 37.62 14.10
C SER A 8 26.00 37.81 15.31
N SER A 9 25.60 38.54 16.35
CA SER A 9 26.40 38.68 17.59
C SER A 9 26.51 37.37 18.38
N SER A 10 25.43 36.59 18.44
CA SER A 10 25.40 35.30 19.16
C SER A 10 26.27 34.25 18.49
N PHE A 11 26.38 34.26 17.16
CA PHE A 11 27.25 33.35 16.41
C PHE A 11 28.73 33.62 16.62
N ILE A 12 29.14 34.88 16.65
CA ILE A 12 30.53 35.26 16.92
C ILE A 12 30.92 34.83 18.34
N ALA A 13 30.04 35.05 19.32
CA ALA A 13 30.26 34.62 20.70
C ALA A 13 30.38 33.09 20.82
N LEU A 14 29.49 32.34 20.15
CA LEU A 14 29.52 30.87 20.15
C LEU A 14 30.79 30.33 19.48
N ARG A 15 31.19 30.89 18.33
CA ARG A 15 32.44 30.53 17.64
C ARG A 15 33.67 30.82 18.50
N HIS A 16 33.70 31.95 19.20
CA HIS A 16 34.79 32.30 20.12
C HIS A 16 34.82 31.36 21.33
N ALA A 17 33.66 31.01 21.90
CA ALA A 17 33.56 30.08 23.02
C ALA A 17 33.99 28.64 22.65
N ILE A 18 33.70 28.20 21.42
CA ILE A 18 34.17 26.93 20.86
C ILE A 18 35.69 26.96 20.65
N GLY A 19 36.21 28.01 20.01
CA GLY A 19 37.64 28.19 19.74
C GLY A 19 38.25 27.01 18.97
N ALA A 20 39.34 26.45 19.47
CA ALA A 20 40.04 25.31 18.87
C ALA A 20 39.61 23.94 19.42
N ARG A 21 38.56 23.88 20.27
CA ARG A 21 38.11 22.64 20.92
C ARG A 21 37.57 21.64 19.90
N ARG A 22 37.64 20.35 20.24
CA ARG A 22 37.01 19.26 19.48
C ARG A 22 35.61 19.06 20.00
N ILE A 23 34.61 19.49 19.23
CA ILE A 23 33.20 19.46 19.62
C ILE A 23 32.39 18.80 18.50
N LEU A 24 31.49 17.89 18.87
CA LEU A 24 30.45 17.37 17.99
C LEU A 24 29.19 18.23 18.17
N LEU A 25 28.72 18.83 17.08
CA LEU A 25 27.49 19.63 17.05
C LEU A 25 26.39 18.79 16.40
N VAL A 26 25.33 18.52 17.16
CA VAL A 26 24.15 17.81 16.67
C VAL A 26 23.05 18.84 16.39
N LEU A 27 22.64 18.95 15.12
CA LEU A 27 21.54 19.78 14.68
C LEU A 27 20.35 18.87 14.40
N ASP A 28 19.44 18.81 15.37
CA ASP A 28 18.29 17.93 15.30
C ASP A 28 17.10 18.58 14.56
N ASP A 29 16.38 17.79 13.76
CA ASP A 29 15.18 18.14 12.99
C ASP A 29 15.32 19.45 12.20
N VAL A 30 16.27 19.50 11.26
CA VAL A 30 16.50 20.67 10.41
C VAL A 30 15.49 20.72 9.26
N TRP A 31 14.85 21.89 9.07
CA TRP A 31 13.82 22.12 8.05
C TRP A 31 14.24 22.96 6.85
N LYS A 32 15.30 23.76 6.97
CA LYS A 32 15.73 24.69 5.92
C LYS A 32 17.24 24.75 5.82
N GLU A 33 17.75 24.97 4.62
CA GLU A 33 19.19 25.12 4.35
C GLU A 33 19.83 26.28 5.12
N GLU A 34 19.06 27.34 5.39
CA GLU A 34 19.53 28.49 6.14
C GLU A 34 19.87 28.17 7.60
N HIS A 35 19.24 27.16 8.22
CA HIS A 35 19.50 26.85 9.63
C HIS A 35 20.92 26.29 9.83
N PRO A 36 21.37 25.23 9.12
CA PRO A 36 22.71 24.67 9.33
C PRO A 36 23.83 25.58 8.86
N LEU A 37 23.60 26.39 7.81
CA LEU A 37 24.56 27.41 7.36
C LEU A 37 24.81 28.42 8.48
N ALA A 38 23.77 28.80 9.22
CA ALA A 38 23.89 29.64 10.40
C ALA A 38 24.65 28.94 11.54
N PHE A 39 24.63 27.59 11.60
CA PHE A 39 25.35 26.77 12.59
C PHE A 39 26.71 26.23 12.12
N LYS A 40 27.25 26.70 10.98
CA LYS A 40 28.68 26.53 10.63
C LYS A 40 29.61 27.42 11.49
N VAL A 41 29.32 27.48 12.80
CA VAL A 41 30.06 28.22 13.83
C VAL A 41 31.17 27.41 14.48
N GLY A 42 31.28 26.12 14.15
CA GLY A 42 32.37 25.26 14.61
C GLY A 42 33.74 25.70 14.07
N GLY A 43 34.79 25.48 14.87
CA GLY A 43 36.18 25.61 14.43
C GLY A 43 36.62 24.43 13.54
N PRO A 44 37.86 24.42 13.02
CA PRO A 44 38.36 23.37 12.11
C PRO A 44 38.39 21.96 12.73
N ASN A 45 38.22 21.86 14.05
CA ASN A 45 38.23 20.62 14.82
C ASN A 45 36.82 20.15 15.22
N CYS A 46 35.77 20.79 14.71
CA CYS A 46 34.39 20.41 15.00
C CYS A 46 33.85 19.47 13.92
N ALA A 47 32.94 18.60 14.32
CA ALA A 47 32.13 17.77 13.42
C ALA A 47 30.66 18.10 13.62
N HIS A 48 29.86 17.88 12.58
CA HIS A 48 28.42 18.14 12.59
C HIS A 48 27.67 16.86 12.24
N VAL A 49 26.62 16.58 13.02
CA VAL A 49 25.59 15.60 12.68
C VAL A 49 24.29 16.37 12.51
N VAL A 50 23.64 16.17 11.37
CA VAL A 50 22.36 16.81 11.06
C VAL A 50 21.33 15.73 10.89
N THR A 51 20.19 15.85 11.56
CA THR A 51 19.01 15.03 11.27
C THR A 51 17.99 15.91 10.54
N THR A 52 17.33 15.33 9.54
CA THR A 52 16.26 15.99 8.81
C THR A 52 15.32 14.94 8.24
N ARG A 53 14.06 15.35 8.04
CA ARG A 53 13.04 14.56 7.33
C ARG A 53 13.11 14.74 5.82
N PHE A 54 13.91 15.68 5.32
CA PHE A 54 13.93 16.13 3.93
C PHE A 54 15.17 15.60 3.19
N PRO A 55 15.03 14.58 2.30
CA PRO A 55 16.16 14.01 1.58
C PRO A 55 16.94 15.02 0.72
N ALA A 56 16.23 15.95 0.08
CA ALA A 56 16.85 17.02 -0.71
C ALA A 56 17.75 17.91 0.14
N LEU A 57 17.27 18.29 1.33
CA LEU A 57 18.04 19.09 2.30
C LEU A 57 19.25 18.32 2.82
N ALA A 58 19.12 17.02 3.12
CA ALA A 58 20.25 16.21 3.54
C ALA A 58 21.37 16.20 2.48
N SER A 59 20.97 16.03 1.22
CA SER A 59 21.87 15.97 0.06
C SER A 59 22.54 17.31 -0.25
N SER A 60 21.84 18.44 -0.02
CA SER A 60 22.43 19.77 -0.22
C SER A 60 23.42 20.16 0.89
N LEU A 61 23.23 19.62 2.11
CA LEU A 61 24.07 19.92 3.27
C LEU A 61 25.34 19.07 3.37
N SER A 62 25.31 17.81 2.91
CA SER A 62 26.40 16.85 3.10
C SER A 62 26.51 15.87 1.93
N GLN A 63 27.76 15.50 1.59
CA GLN A 63 28.04 14.39 0.66
C GLN A 63 27.87 13.01 1.32
N VAL A 64 27.93 12.95 2.65
CA VAL A 64 27.72 11.72 3.43
C VAL A 64 26.33 11.80 4.04
N VAL A 65 25.39 11.05 3.47
CA VAL A 65 24.01 10.95 3.93
C VAL A 65 23.74 9.52 4.36
N LEU A 66 23.22 9.35 5.57
CA LEU A 66 22.76 8.07 6.09
C LEU A 66 21.23 8.07 6.13
N THR A 67 20.62 7.39 5.16
CA THR A 67 19.16 7.20 5.15
C THR A 67 18.76 6.15 6.18
N LEU A 68 17.92 6.55 7.14
CA LEU A 68 17.33 5.62 8.11
C LEU A 68 16.15 4.89 7.45
N ARG A 69 16.22 3.56 7.42
CA ARG A 69 15.18 2.69 6.90
C ARG A 69 14.21 2.26 7.99
N GLU A 70 13.05 1.77 7.58
CA GLU A 70 12.08 1.15 8.48
C GLU A 70 12.68 -0.11 9.14
N LEU A 71 12.09 -0.54 10.26
CA LEU A 71 12.46 -1.80 10.87
C LEU A 71 11.94 -2.96 10.04
N ASP A 72 12.77 -3.98 9.85
CA ASP A 72 12.30 -5.25 9.31
C ASP A 72 11.31 -5.94 10.26
N GLU A 73 10.66 -7.01 9.80
CA GLU A 73 9.65 -7.72 10.58
C GLU A 73 10.20 -8.23 11.93
N GLN A 74 11.44 -8.73 11.94
CA GLN A 74 12.07 -9.29 13.12
C GLN A 74 12.37 -8.19 14.16
N SER A 75 13.01 -7.11 13.74
CA SER A 75 13.34 -5.96 14.59
C SER A 75 12.06 -5.26 15.09
N SER A 76 11.03 -5.19 14.25
CA SER A 76 9.70 -4.68 14.63
C SER A 76 9.06 -5.52 15.72
N ARG A 77 9.13 -6.85 15.58
CA ARG A 77 8.62 -7.79 16.59
C ARG A 77 9.41 -7.69 17.89
N GLU A 78 10.73 -7.58 17.82
CA GLU A 78 11.60 -7.40 18.98
C GLU A 78 11.25 -6.12 19.74
N LEU A 79 11.10 -4.99 19.04
CA LEU A 79 10.65 -3.74 19.64
C LEU A 79 9.28 -3.92 20.33
N LEU A 80 8.29 -4.54 19.68
CA LEU A 80 7.01 -4.81 20.31
C LEU A 80 7.12 -5.73 21.54
N ARG A 81 8.02 -6.73 21.52
CA ARG A 81 8.28 -7.59 22.69
C ARG A 81 8.80 -6.77 23.87
N THR A 82 9.75 -5.86 23.64
CA THR A 82 10.26 -4.99 24.73
C THR A 82 9.15 -4.14 25.38
N LEU A 83 8.10 -3.81 24.62
CA LEU A 83 7.02 -2.96 25.07
C LEU A 83 5.85 -3.74 25.68
N ALA A 84 5.44 -4.86 25.07
CA ALA A 84 4.18 -5.53 25.37
C ALA A 84 4.23 -7.06 25.18
N GLN A 85 5.34 -7.73 25.52
CA GLN A 85 5.55 -9.17 25.32
C GLN A 85 4.34 -10.03 25.69
N GLU A 86 3.79 -9.88 26.90
CA GLU A 86 2.69 -10.70 27.40
C GLU A 86 1.38 -10.48 26.61
N SER A 87 1.23 -9.33 25.95
CA SER A 87 0.05 -9.01 25.14
C SER A 87 0.16 -9.48 23.70
N ILE A 88 1.38 -9.70 23.17
CA ILE A 88 1.59 -10.05 21.76
C ILE A 88 1.91 -11.53 21.53
N GLU A 89 2.59 -12.19 22.47
CA GLU A 89 3.00 -13.60 22.30
C GLU A 89 1.81 -14.57 22.13
N PRO A 90 0.65 -14.38 22.77
CA PRO A 90 -0.53 -15.21 22.52
C PRO A 90 -1.20 -14.96 21.16
N PHE A 91 -0.83 -13.89 20.45
CA PHE A 91 -1.49 -13.39 19.23
C PHE A 91 -0.48 -13.17 18.09
N PRO A 92 0.24 -14.21 17.62
CA PRO A 92 1.33 -14.06 16.66
C PRO A 92 0.87 -13.54 15.29
N GLU A 93 -0.28 -14.01 14.79
CA GLU A 93 -0.81 -13.56 13.50
C GLU A 93 -1.31 -12.12 13.53
N GLN A 94 -2.00 -11.71 14.60
CA GLN A 94 -2.42 -10.32 14.79
C GLN A 94 -1.22 -9.40 14.94
N THR A 95 -0.15 -9.86 15.62
CA THR A 95 1.09 -9.12 15.77
C THR A 95 1.78 -8.92 14.42
N ARG A 96 1.86 -9.98 13.60
CA ARG A 96 2.43 -9.90 12.24
C ARG A 96 1.62 -8.97 11.35
N ALA A 97 0.28 -9.07 11.39
CA ALA A 97 -0.61 -8.18 10.65
C ALA A 97 -0.46 -6.71 11.10
N LEU A 98 -0.30 -6.48 12.41
CA LEU A 98 -0.05 -5.15 12.95
C LEU A 98 1.30 -4.58 12.47
N ILE A 99 2.39 -5.34 12.53
CA ILE A 99 3.70 -4.93 12.00
C ILE A 99 3.58 -4.57 10.52
N THR A 100 2.89 -5.43 9.76
CA THR A 100 2.64 -5.24 8.32
C THR A 100 1.78 -4.03 8.04
N THR A 101 0.93 -3.57 8.97
CA THR A 101 0.07 -2.38 8.84
C THR A 101 0.80 -1.10 9.26
N LEU A 102 1.81 -1.23 10.13
CA LEU A 102 2.62 -0.13 10.62
C LEU A 102 3.85 0.17 9.75
N GLY A 103 4.12 -0.68 8.76
CA GLY A 103 5.23 -0.54 7.83
C GLY A 103 6.61 -0.60 8.50
N GLY A 104 6.72 -1.14 9.71
CA GLY A 104 7.98 -1.13 10.46
C GLY A 104 8.40 0.23 11.00
N LEU A 105 7.50 1.23 11.00
CA LEU A 105 7.83 2.58 11.49
C LEU A 105 8.04 2.57 13.03
N PRO A 106 9.24 2.91 13.54
CA PRO A 106 9.56 2.79 14.97
C PRO A 106 8.59 3.52 15.89
N LEU A 107 8.24 4.77 15.56
CA LEU A 107 7.31 5.57 16.36
C LEU A 107 5.91 4.91 16.42
N ALA A 108 5.44 4.38 15.30
CA ALA A 108 4.13 3.74 15.25
C ALA A 108 4.09 2.44 16.06
N LEU A 109 5.17 1.65 15.99
CA LEU A 109 5.35 0.45 16.81
C LEU A 109 5.43 0.79 18.30
N GLN A 110 6.09 1.89 18.67
CA GLN A 110 6.15 2.35 20.07
C GLN A 110 4.76 2.74 20.60
N LEU A 111 4.00 3.51 19.82
CA LEU A 111 2.64 3.92 20.20
C LEU A 111 1.70 2.72 20.33
N ALA A 112 1.75 1.79 19.36
CA ALA A 112 0.95 0.58 19.37
C ALA A 112 1.34 -0.37 20.52
N GLY A 113 2.64 -0.60 20.74
CA GLY A 113 3.14 -1.42 21.83
C GLY A 113 2.76 -0.85 23.21
N ASN A 114 2.89 0.46 23.39
CA ASN A 114 2.46 1.13 24.63
C ASN A 114 0.94 1.03 24.84
N HIS A 115 0.14 1.14 23.78
CA HIS A 115 -1.30 0.91 23.83
C HIS A 115 -1.63 -0.53 24.25
N LEU A 116 -1.03 -1.53 23.60
CA LEU A 116 -1.21 -2.94 23.94
C LEU A 116 -0.81 -3.25 25.37
N ARG A 117 0.34 -2.74 25.84
CA ARG A 117 0.77 -2.90 27.24
C ARG A 117 -0.25 -2.31 28.22
N ARG A 118 -0.84 -1.15 27.91
CA ARG A 118 -1.82 -0.49 28.77
C ARG A 118 -3.12 -1.28 28.84
N GLU A 119 -3.67 -1.69 27.70
CA GLU A 119 -4.93 -2.44 27.64
C GLU A 119 -4.77 -3.89 28.13
N GLY A 120 -3.60 -4.47 27.92
CA GLY A 120 -3.19 -5.80 28.37
C GLY A 120 -2.67 -5.87 29.80
N ARG A 121 -2.71 -4.79 30.59
CA ARG A 121 -2.17 -4.74 31.98
C ARG A 121 -2.64 -5.91 32.87
N TYR A 122 -3.86 -6.38 32.66
CA TYR A 122 -4.46 -7.49 33.43
C TYR A 122 -4.56 -8.80 32.64
N LEU A 123 -3.91 -8.88 31.48
CA LEU A 123 -3.84 -10.06 30.60
C LEU A 123 -5.20 -10.69 30.25
N GLN A 124 -6.26 -9.86 30.23
CA GLN A 124 -7.59 -10.30 29.83
C GLN A 124 -7.65 -10.46 28.30
N PRO A 125 -7.86 -11.67 27.75
CA PRO A 125 -7.77 -11.90 26.30
C PRO A 125 -8.73 -11.02 25.49
N ARG A 126 -9.94 -10.78 26.01
CA ARG A 126 -10.94 -9.91 25.38
C ARG A 126 -10.45 -8.47 25.20
N ARG A 127 -9.72 -7.92 26.18
CA ARG A 127 -9.20 -6.54 26.12
C ARG A 127 -8.03 -6.42 25.15
N ILE A 128 -7.17 -7.43 25.12
CA ILE A 128 -6.05 -7.48 24.18
C ILE A 128 -6.57 -7.60 22.74
N ALA A 129 -7.55 -8.48 22.51
CA ALA A 129 -8.21 -8.60 21.21
C ALA A 129 -8.85 -7.27 20.77
N ALA A 130 -9.61 -6.61 21.66
CA ALA A 130 -10.19 -5.30 21.38
C ALA A 130 -9.12 -4.22 21.09
N ALA A 131 -7.95 -4.30 21.75
CA ALA A 131 -6.84 -3.39 21.49
C ALA A 131 -6.23 -3.64 20.09
N PHE A 132 -6.09 -4.90 19.65
CA PHE A 132 -5.70 -5.20 18.26
C PHE A 132 -6.75 -4.73 17.24
N GLU A 133 -8.04 -4.87 17.53
CA GLU A 133 -9.12 -4.36 16.68
C GLU A 133 -9.06 -2.83 16.57
N HIS A 134 -8.87 -2.12 17.69
CA HIS A 134 -8.68 -0.66 17.71
C HIS A 134 -7.46 -0.25 16.88
N LEU A 135 -6.36 -1.01 16.96
CA LEU A 135 -5.18 -0.80 16.13
C LEU A 135 -5.39 -1.13 14.65
N THR A 136 -6.46 -1.83 14.28
CA THR A 136 -6.81 -2.06 12.87
C THR A 136 -7.46 -0.81 12.25
N ASN A 137 -8.17 -0.02 13.06
CA ASN A 137 -8.79 1.23 12.63
C ASN A 137 -7.73 2.33 12.40
N ARG A 138 -7.68 2.88 11.18
CA ARG A 138 -6.72 3.89 10.74
C ARG A 138 -6.77 5.17 11.58
N SER A 139 -7.98 5.70 11.80
CA SER A 139 -8.15 6.96 12.53
C SER A 139 -7.72 6.81 13.98
N GLU A 140 -8.13 5.72 14.63
CA GLU A 140 -7.79 5.41 16.01
C GLU A 140 -6.28 5.18 16.18
N ARG A 141 -5.66 4.45 15.25
CA ARG A 141 -4.22 4.20 15.22
C ARG A 141 -3.39 5.48 15.06
N LEU A 142 -3.77 6.38 14.16
CA LEU A 142 -3.06 7.64 13.94
C LEU A 142 -3.18 8.62 15.12
N GLN A 143 -4.28 8.51 15.88
CA GLN A 143 -4.56 9.34 17.07
C GLN A 143 -3.94 8.78 18.36
N LEU A 144 -3.23 7.65 18.32
CA LEU A 144 -2.52 7.17 19.50
C LEU A 144 -1.52 8.22 19.99
N VAL A 145 -1.63 8.53 21.28
CA VAL A 145 -0.79 9.53 21.94
C VAL A 145 0.14 8.87 22.95
N GLN A 146 1.39 9.28 22.94
CA GLN A 146 2.33 9.03 24.02
C GLN A 146 2.76 10.35 24.65
N ALA A 147 2.71 10.40 25.98
CA ALA A 147 3.28 11.49 26.74
C ALA A 147 4.80 11.27 26.92
N TYR A 148 5.56 12.33 26.70
CA TYR A 148 6.99 12.44 26.93
C TYR A 148 7.25 13.34 28.16
N ALA A 149 8.44 13.24 28.74
CA ALA A 149 8.86 14.20 29.75
C ALA A 149 9.06 15.58 29.08
N PRO A 150 8.85 16.71 29.80
CA PRO A 150 9.01 18.05 29.23
C PRO A 150 10.40 18.35 28.63
N LEU A 151 11.44 17.65 29.09
CA LEU A 151 12.80 17.77 28.56
C LEU A 151 13.03 16.95 27.27
N ASP A 152 12.17 15.97 27.01
CA ASP A 152 12.17 15.12 25.80
C ASP A 152 11.11 15.60 24.78
N SER A 153 10.73 16.88 24.87
CA SER A 153 9.69 17.47 24.02
C SER A 153 10.09 17.38 22.55
N HIS A 154 9.32 16.62 21.77
CA HIS A 154 9.52 16.52 20.33
C HIS A 154 9.11 17.83 19.65
N PRO A 155 9.78 18.31 18.58
CA PRO A 155 9.31 19.46 17.81
C PRO A 155 7.89 19.28 17.23
N ALA A 156 7.43 18.03 17.09
CA ALA A 156 6.08 17.69 16.66
C ALA A 156 5.01 17.64 17.78
N SER A 157 5.38 18.09 18.98
CA SER A 157 4.49 18.18 20.13
C SER A 157 3.43 19.25 19.90
N SER A 158 2.16 18.88 20.09
CA SER A 158 1.03 19.80 19.93
C SER A 158 1.16 20.98 20.91
N HIS A 159 0.94 22.21 20.44
CA HIS A 159 0.97 23.50 21.18
C HIS A 159 1.20 23.40 22.70
N GLY A 160 2.47 23.28 23.13
CA GLY A 160 2.88 23.38 24.52
C GLY A 160 2.65 22.15 25.42
N GLY A 161 2.23 21.01 24.87
CA GLY A 161 2.06 19.75 25.61
C GLY A 161 3.07 18.69 25.19
N ALA A 162 3.65 17.97 26.14
CA ALA A 162 4.67 16.92 25.91
C ALA A 162 4.05 15.62 25.37
N SER A 163 3.28 15.66 24.27
CA SER A 163 2.69 14.47 23.68
C SER A 163 2.78 14.43 22.17
N VAL A 164 3.08 13.25 21.64
CA VAL A 164 3.30 13.00 20.20
C VAL A 164 2.33 11.93 19.73
N SER A 165 1.75 12.17 18.55
CA SER A 165 1.02 11.17 17.78
C SER A 165 1.58 11.08 16.36
N LEU A 166 1.25 9.99 15.66
CA LEU A 166 1.57 9.87 14.23
C LEU A 166 0.90 10.99 13.44
N HIS A 167 -0.37 11.29 13.77
CA HIS A 167 -1.11 12.38 13.15
C HIS A 167 -0.40 13.73 13.31
N SER A 168 0.02 14.11 14.53
CA SER A 168 0.68 15.42 14.73
C SER A 168 2.01 15.50 14.01
N THR A 169 2.76 14.40 13.93
CA THR A 169 4.06 14.35 13.24
C THR A 169 3.91 14.52 11.74
N LEU A 170 2.95 13.81 11.13
CA LEU A 170 2.67 13.88 9.69
C LEU A 170 2.02 15.20 9.29
N ALA A 171 1.15 15.75 10.13
CA ALA A 171 0.49 17.03 9.88
C ALA A 171 1.48 18.18 9.70
N ILE A 172 2.66 18.14 10.33
CA ILE A 172 3.64 19.21 10.16
C ILE A 172 4.35 19.07 8.80
N SER A 173 4.64 17.85 8.34
CA SER A 173 5.17 17.64 6.98
C SER A 173 4.14 18.08 5.91
N ASP A 174 2.87 17.75 6.11
CA ASP A 174 1.76 18.17 5.25
C ASP A 174 1.59 19.70 5.19
N GLN A 175 1.73 20.40 6.32
CA GLN A 175 1.69 21.87 6.37
C GLN A 175 2.84 22.55 5.61
N HIS A 176 3.92 21.84 5.30
CA HIS A 176 5.04 22.37 4.54
C HIS A 176 4.88 22.21 3.02
N LEU A 177 3.88 21.44 2.57
CA LEU A 177 3.59 21.29 1.16
C LEU A 177 2.88 22.52 0.60
N SER A 178 3.20 22.82 -0.66
CA SER A 178 2.41 23.70 -1.50
C SER A 178 0.98 23.18 -1.67
N ASP A 179 0.03 24.08 -1.94
CA ASP A 179 -1.37 23.68 -2.14
C ASP A 179 -1.53 22.64 -3.29
N PRO A 180 -0.81 22.75 -4.43
CA PRO A 180 -0.81 21.72 -5.46
C PRO A 180 -0.24 20.38 -4.97
N ALA A 181 0.95 20.37 -4.36
CA ALA A 181 1.58 19.12 -3.90
C ALA A 181 0.73 18.43 -2.82
N ARG A 182 0.08 19.20 -1.93
CA ARG A 182 -0.83 18.65 -0.93
C ARG A 182 -2.09 18.00 -1.55
N ALA A 183 -2.65 18.59 -2.61
CA ALA A 183 -3.75 17.97 -3.33
C ALA A 183 -3.33 16.65 -4.00
N VAL A 184 -2.13 16.62 -4.59
CA VAL A 184 -1.54 15.41 -5.16
C VAL A 184 -1.32 14.35 -4.09
N PHE A 185 -0.72 14.72 -2.95
CA PHE A 185 -0.48 13.82 -1.83
C PHE A 185 -1.77 13.09 -1.40
N TYR A 186 -2.88 13.81 -1.27
CA TYR A 186 -4.16 13.21 -0.91
C TYR A 186 -4.73 12.32 -2.02
N ALA A 187 -4.58 12.72 -3.29
CA ALA A 187 -5.05 11.91 -4.42
C ALA A 187 -4.24 10.61 -4.58
N LEU A 188 -2.93 10.64 -4.31
CA LEU A 188 -2.06 9.45 -4.33
C LEU A 188 -2.46 8.41 -3.27
N ALA A 189 -3.23 8.78 -2.25
CA ALA A 189 -3.83 7.79 -1.35
C ALA A 189 -4.77 6.82 -2.08
N ALA A 190 -5.28 7.15 -3.27
CA ALA A 190 -6.05 6.21 -4.07
C ALA A 190 -5.20 5.03 -4.60
N LEU A 191 -3.90 5.25 -4.80
CA LEU A 191 -2.93 4.27 -5.30
C LEU A 191 -2.48 3.29 -4.20
N PRO A 192 -1.91 2.12 -4.57
CA PRO A 192 -1.44 1.14 -3.60
C PRO A 192 -0.19 1.61 -2.84
N GLU A 193 -0.20 1.45 -1.53
CA GLU A 193 0.93 1.72 -0.62
C GLU A 193 1.92 0.55 -0.50
N LYS A 194 3.08 0.81 0.13
CA LYS A 194 4.11 -0.22 0.41
C LYS A 194 3.49 -1.48 1.03
N PRO A 195 3.97 -2.68 0.64
CA PRO A 195 5.16 -2.97 -0.16
C PRO A 195 4.96 -2.81 -1.69
N ALA A 196 3.77 -2.40 -2.13
CA ALA A 196 3.54 -2.15 -3.55
C ALA A 196 4.24 -0.84 -4.00
N THR A 197 4.42 -0.74 -5.31
CA THR A 197 4.88 0.46 -5.99
C THR A 197 3.90 0.78 -7.12
N PHE A 198 3.86 2.02 -7.57
CA PHE A 198 3.09 2.47 -8.73
C PHE A 198 3.99 3.25 -9.69
N SER A 199 3.69 3.23 -10.99
CA SER A 199 4.46 3.98 -11.99
C SER A 199 4.24 5.49 -11.87
N GLU A 200 5.19 6.27 -12.38
CA GLU A 200 5.04 7.71 -12.58
C GLU A 200 3.81 8.02 -13.45
N GLU A 201 3.61 7.28 -14.53
CA GLU A 201 2.44 7.42 -15.41
C GLU A 201 1.11 7.26 -14.65
N ALA A 202 1.02 6.27 -13.74
CA ALA A 202 -0.15 6.07 -12.90
C ALA A 202 -0.34 7.23 -11.91
N ALA A 203 0.74 7.71 -11.30
CA ALA A 203 0.70 8.84 -10.38
C ALA A 203 0.16 10.11 -11.07
N LEU A 204 0.71 10.44 -12.24
CA LEU A 204 0.30 11.59 -13.05
C LEU A 204 -1.15 11.48 -13.50
N ALA A 205 -1.57 10.31 -13.98
CA ALA A 205 -2.93 10.09 -14.46
C ALA A 205 -3.97 10.17 -13.32
N VAL A 206 -3.71 9.54 -12.18
CA VAL A 206 -4.68 9.45 -11.08
C VAL A 206 -4.77 10.76 -10.30
N ALA A 207 -3.61 11.35 -9.97
CA ALA A 207 -3.57 12.62 -9.26
C ALA A 207 -3.86 13.83 -10.16
N CYS A 208 -3.81 13.66 -11.49
CA CYS A 208 -3.99 14.74 -12.47
C CYS A 208 -3.04 15.91 -12.17
N CYS A 209 -1.74 15.61 -12.20
CA CYS A 209 -0.71 16.54 -11.74
C CYS A 209 0.49 16.60 -12.69
N SER A 210 1.42 17.51 -12.39
CA SER A 210 2.68 17.65 -13.11
C SER A 210 3.83 17.02 -12.32
N ASN A 211 4.95 16.78 -13.01
CA ASN A 211 6.14 16.19 -12.39
C ASN A 211 6.68 17.06 -11.25
N GLU A 212 6.56 18.39 -11.33
CA GLU A 212 7.03 19.28 -10.27
C GLU A 212 6.34 19.03 -8.92
N ALA A 213 5.07 18.60 -8.94
CA ALA A 213 4.37 18.23 -7.71
C ALA A 213 4.85 16.89 -7.13
N LEU A 214 5.23 15.93 -7.99
CA LEU A 214 5.83 14.65 -7.55
C LEU A 214 7.25 14.86 -7.02
N ASP A 215 8.01 15.75 -7.66
CA ASP A 215 9.35 16.15 -7.21
C ASP A 215 9.28 16.78 -5.82
N GLU A 216 8.34 17.69 -5.57
CA GLU A 216 8.14 18.28 -4.23
C GLU A 216 7.80 17.21 -3.17
N LEU A 217 6.95 16.23 -3.50
CA LEU A 217 6.62 15.14 -2.59
C LEU A 217 7.82 14.21 -2.31
N THR A 218 8.70 14.05 -3.30
CA THR A 218 9.94 13.27 -3.18
C THR A 218 10.97 14.01 -2.34
N ASP A 219 11.15 15.31 -2.59
CA ASP A 219 12.05 16.19 -1.86
C ASP A 219 11.63 16.34 -0.39
N THR A 220 10.32 16.25 -0.12
CA THR A 220 9.79 16.25 1.23
C THR A 220 9.89 14.90 1.96
N GLY A 221 10.24 13.83 1.26
CA GLY A 221 10.32 12.47 1.80
C GLY A 221 8.95 11.81 2.04
N ILE A 222 7.87 12.40 1.52
CA ILE A 222 6.52 11.81 1.58
C ILE A 222 6.40 10.69 0.56
N LEU A 223 6.93 10.92 -0.65
CA LEU A 223 6.98 9.95 -1.73
C LEU A 223 8.39 9.39 -1.83
N GLU A 224 8.50 8.07 -1.99
CA GLU A 224 9.80 7.41 -2.08
C GLU A 224 10.04 6.86 -3.49
N PRO A 225 11.15 7.25 -4.14
CA PRO A 225 11.51 6.70 -5.44
C PRO A 225 11.92 5.23 -5.27
N SER A 226 11.42 4.40 -6.17
CA SER A 226 11.80 2.99 -6.29
C SER A 226 12.68 2.79 -7.54
N SER A 227 13.03 1.55 -7.87
CA SER A 227 13.78 1.27 -9.09
C SER A 227 12.99 1.66 -10.33
N GLY A 228 13.61 2.45 -11.22
CA GLY A 228 12.97 2.96 -12.45
C GLY A 228 12.06 4.16 -12.18
N GLU A 229 11.11 4.41 -13.09
CA GLU A 229 10.11 5.49 -12.98
C GLU A 229 8.92 5.04 -12.11
N ARG A 230 9.21 4.63 -10.88
CA ARG A 230 8.22 4.13 -9.93
C ARG A 230 8.39 4.76 -8.56
N TYR A 231 7.27 4.88 -7.88
CA TYR A 231 7.19 5.45 -6.55
C TYR A 231 6.52 4.49 -5.57
N SER A 232 6.73 4.74 -4.29
CA SER A 232 6.01 4.08 -3.21
C SER A 232 5.62 5.09 -2.13
N LEU A 233 4.46 4.84 -1.51
CA LEU A 233 3.98 5.61 -0.38
C LEU A 233 4.01 4.72 0.86
N HIS A 234 4.62 5.18 1.94
CA HIS A 234 4.65 4.42 3.19
C HIS A 234 3.23 4.28 3.76
N GLN A 235 2.90 3.12 4.35
CA GLN A 235 1.53 2.78 4.78
C GLN A 235 0.92 3.80 5.76
N VAL A 236 1.67 4.21 6.78
CA VAL A 236 1.21 5.21 7.77
C VAL A 236 1.02 6.59 7.14
N ILE A 237 1.84 6.95 6.14
CA ILE A 237 1.70 8.19 5.37
C ILE A 237 0.45 8.11 4.49
N ALA A 238 0.23 6.96 3.83
CA ALA A 238 -0.97 6.69 3.05
C ALA A 238 -2.24 6.72 3.91
N ASP A 239 -2.21 6.19 5.13
CA ASP A 239 -3.34 6.26 6.07
C ASP A 239 -3.70 7.71 6.43
N TYR A 240 -2.69 8.56 6.69
CA TYR A 240 -2.91 9.98 6.94
C TYR A 240 -3.53 10.67 5.73
N ALA A 241 -2.93 10.48 4.55
CA ALA A 241 -3.43 11.03 3.29
C ALA A 241 -4.86 10.58 3.00
N ARG A 242 -5.18 9.32 3.30
CA ARG A 242 -6.51 8.72 3.12
C ARG A 242 -7.55 9.36 4.02
N LEU A 243 -7.23 9.70 5.27
CA LEU A 243 -8.15 10.45 6.14
C LEU A 243 -8.44 11.85 5.57
N GLN A 244 -7.40 12.54 5.08
CA GLN A 244 -7.58 13.87 4.48
C GLN A 244 -8.36 13.79 3.15
N PHE A 245 -8.10 12.76 2.35
CA PHE A 245 -8.82 12.48 1.11
C PHE A 245 -10.30 12.16 1.35
N GLN A 246 -10.60 11.34 2.37
CA GLN A 246 -11.98 10.98 2.74
C GLN A 246 -12.78 12.17 3.31
N ALA A 247 -12.09 13.17 3.87
CA ALA A 247 -12.72 14.41 4.32
C ALA A 247 -13.11 15.36 3.16
N GLN A 248 -12.62 15.12 1.94
CA GLN A 248 -12.98 15.92 0.76
C GLN A 248 -14.43 15.62 0.30
N PRO A 249 -15.06 16.51 -0.49
CA PRO A 249 -16.36 16.23 -1.10
C PRO A 249 -16.36 14.91 -1.88
N ARG A 250 -17.47 14.16 -1.80
CA ARG A 250 -17.59 12.84 -2.48
C ARG A 250 -17.38 12.95 -3.99
N GLU A 251 -17.73 14.07 -4.61
CA GLU A 251 -17.53 14.28 -6.04
C GLU A 251 -16.05 14.29 -6.42
N ARG A 252 -15.19 14.94 -5.60
CA ARG A 252 -13.74 14.96 -5.83
C ARG A 252 -13.12 13.58 -5.62
N GLN A 253 -13.58 12.86 -4.59
CA GLN A 253 -13.12 11.50 -4.35
C GLN A 253 -13.47 10.57 -5.52
N ALA A 254 -14.71 10.65 -5.99
CA ALA A 254 -15.19 9.88 -7.14
C ALA A 254 -14.41 10.20 -8.43
N GLU A 255 -14.00 11.45 -8.63
CA GLU A 255 -13.19 11.83 -9.79
C GLU A 255 -11.80 11.18 -9.78
N VAL A 256 -11.12 11.14 -8.63
CA VAL A 256 -9.82 10.45 -8.50
C VAL A 256 -9.97 8.95 -8.76
N TYR A 257 -11.00 8.30 -8.22
CA TYR A 257 -11.24 6.88 -8.47
C TYR A 257 -11.65 6.58 -9.91
N ARG A 258 -12.38 7.49 -10.58
CA ARG A 258 -12.62 7.36 -12.03
C ARG A 258 -11.31 7.40 -12.81
N ARG A 259 -10.40 8.35 -12.53
CA ARG A 259 -9.08 8.40 -13.18
C ARG A 259 -8.25 7.15 -12.91
N LEU A 260 -8.29 6.61 -11.69
CA LEU A 260 -7.68 5.32 -11.35
C LEU A 260 -8.21 4.20 -12.25
N LEU A 261 -9.52 4.11 -12.41
CA LEU A 261 -10.14 3.07 -13.23
C LEU A 261 -9.85 3.26 -14.72
N ASP A 262 -9.97 4.48 -15.22
CA ASP A 262 -9.71 4.81 -16.62
C ASP A 262 -8.26 4.48 -17.01
N TYR A 263 -7.29 4.88 -16.17
CA TYR A 263 -5.89 4.51 -16.35
C TYR A 263 -5.70 2.99 -16.30
N SER A 264 -6.26 2.32 -15.29
CA SER A 264 -6.11 0.87 -15.10
C SER A 264 -6.66 0.09 -16.29
N ILE A 265 -7.84 0.47 -16.79
CA ILE A 265 -8.48 -0.17 -17.96
C ILE A 265 -7.65 0.10 -19.22
N SER A 266 -7.25 1.35 -19.46
CA SER A 266 -6.46 1.72 -20.64
C SER A 266 -5.11 0.98 -20.66
N TYR A 267 -4.44 0.91 -19.50
CA TYR A 267 -3.17 0.21 -19.37
C TYR A 267 -3.35 -1.31 -19.57
N ALA A 268 -4.35 -1.92 -18.95
CA ALA A 268 -4.60 -3.35 -19.09
C ALA A 268 -4.93 -3.75 -20.53
N LEU A 269 -5.76 -2.97 -21.23
CA LEU A 269 -6.13 -3.24 -22.63
C LEU A 269 -4.95 -3.05 -23.60
N SER A 270 -4.08 -2.06 -23.36
CA SER A 270 -2.91 -1.83 -24.21
C SER A 270 -1.79 -2.86 -24.03
N HIS A 271 -1.77 -3.57 -22.90
CA HIS A 271 -0.73 -4.55 -22.55
C HIS A 271 -1.28 -5.97 -22.34
N GLN A 272 -2.48 -6.28 -22.85
CA GLN A 272 -3.14 -7.58 -22.64
C GLN A 272 -2.31 -8.79 -23.08
N ASP A 273 -1.37 -8.59 -24.02
CA ASP A 273 -0.49 -9.63 -24.56
C ASP A 273 0.84 -9.77 -23.78
N ASP A 274 1.15 -8.85 -22.86
CA ASP A 274 2.36 -8.85 -22.04
C ASP A 274 2.01 -9.05 -20.56
N LEU A 275 1.96 -10.32 -20.16
CA LEU A 275 1.57 -10.71 -18.79
C LEU A 275 2.57 -10.21 -17.73
N ASP A 276 3.82 -9.97 -18.07
CA ASP A 276 4.81 -9.44 -17.12
C ASP A 276 4.52 -7.97 -16.79
N LEU A 277 4.10 -7.17 -17.78
CA LEU A 277 3.66 -5.79 -17.55
C LEU A 277 2.35 -5.73 -16.78
N ILE A 278 1.40 -6.63 -17.04
CA ILE A 278 0.17 -6.74 -16.25
C ILE A 278 0.50 -7.18 -14.80
N ALA A 279 1.43 -8.11 -14.60
CA ALA A 279 1.82 -8.57 -13.28
C ALA A 279 2.41 -7.44 -12.42
N ARG A 280 3.17 -6.53 -13.02
CA ARG A 280 3.77 -5.38 -12.31
C ARG A 280 2.72 -4.44 -11.71
N GLU A 281 1.57 -4.30 -12.35
CA GLU A 281 0.47 -3.44 -11.89
C GLU A 281 -0.62 -4.21 -11.11
N CYS A 282 -0.37 -5.46 -10.70
CA CYS A 282 -1.40 -6.29 -10.04
C CYS A 282 -2.00 -5.65 -8.77
N TYR A 283 -1.20 -4.94 -7.98
CA TYR A 283 -1.67 -4.23 -6.79
C TYR A 283 -2.55 -3.02 -7.15
N LEU A 284 -2.22 -2.33 -8.24
CA LEU A 284 -3.02 -1.22 -8.77
C LEU A 284 -4.39 -1.73 -9.23
N TYR A 285 -4.42 -2.84 -9.98
CA TYR A 285 -5.68 -3.42 -10.45
C TYR A 285 -6.58 -3.89 -9.34
N ARG A 286 -6.01 -4.57 -8.33
CA ARG A 286 -6.78 -4.98 -7.15
C ARG A 286 -7.39 -3.76 -6.46
N ARG A 287 -6.59 -2.72 -6.26
CA ARG A 287 -7.04 -1.46 -5.66
C ARG A 287 -8.16 -0.81 -6.48
N ALA A 288 -8.03 -0.77 -7.80
CA ALA A 288 -9.04 -0.21 -8.69
C ALA A 288 -10.36 -1.01 -8.65
N LEU A 289 -10.31 -2.34 -8.68
CA LEU A 289 -11.49 -3.21 -8.59
C LEU A 289 -12.22 -3.07 -7.25
N ASP A 290 -11.49 -3.04 -6.14
CA ASP A 290 -12.07 -2.87 -4.80
C ASP A 290 -12.81 -1.52 -4.67
N GLU A 291 -12.23 -0.46 -5.21
CA GLU A 291 -12.85 0.87 -5.21
C GLU A 291 -14.00 0.97 -6.22
N ALA A 292 -13.92 0.30 -7.37
CA ALA A 292 -15.03 0.25 -8.31
C ALA A 292 -16.27 -0.41 -7.71
N ASP A 293 -16.12 -1.51 -6.97
CA ASP A 293 -17.24 -2.15 -6.28
C ASP A 293 -17.77 -1.27 -5.14
N THR A 294 -16.87 -0.67 -4.34
CA THR A 294 -17.24 0.23 -3.23
C THR A 294 -18.03 1.47 -3.69
N TRP A 295 -17.65 2.06 -4.82
CA TRP A 295 -18.27 3.28 -5.36
C TRP A 295 -19.38 3.01 -6.37
N GLY A 296 -19.66 1.75 -6.70
CA GLY A 296 -20.71 1.37 -7.65
C GLY A 296 -20.35 1.67 -9.11
N PHE A 297 -19.07 1.72 -9.47
CA PHE A 297 -18.61 1.88 -10.86
C PHE A 297 -18.69 0.56 -11.62
N HIS A 298 -19.90 -0.01 -11.73
CA HIS A 298 -20.13 -1.36 -12.25
C HIS A 298 -19.56 -1.57 -13.66
N ARG A 299 -19.75 -0.60 -14.56
CA ARG A 299 -19.23 -0.68 -15.93
C ARG A 299 -17.70 -0.79 -15.95
N SER A 300 -17.02 0.09 -15.21
CA SER A 300 -15.56 0.08 -15.11
C SER A 300 -15.05 -1.21 -14.46
N PHE A 301 -15.76 -1.73 -13.46
CA PHE A 301 -15.45 -3.02 -12.83
C PHE A 301 -15.50 -4.16 -13.84
N VAL A 302 -16.57 -4.24 -14.64
CA VAL A 302 -16.73 -5.27 -15.69
C VAL A 302 -15.63 -5.16 -16.74
N LEU A 303 -15.35 -3.95 -17.23
CA LEU A 303 -14.32 -3.69 -18.24
C LEU A 303 -12.93 -4.11 -17.74
N LEU A 304 -12.55 -3.67 -16.53
CA LEU A 304 -11.25 -3.99 -15.97
C LEU A 304 -11.12 -5.50 -15.68
N SER A 305 -12.17 -6.12 -15.13
CA SER A 305 -12.19 -7.56 -14.88
C SER A 305 -12.03 -8.36 -16.17
N ALA A 306 -12.70 -7.92 -17.26
CA ALA A 306 -12.58 -8.56 -18.56
C ALA A 306 -11.17 -8.38 -19.16
N ALA A 307 -10.58 -7.19 -19.06
CA ALA A 307 -9.22 -6.94 -19.54
C ALA A 307 -8.17 -7.79 -18.80
N LEU A 308 -8.42 -8.13 -17.54
CA LEU A 308 -7.50 -8.94 -16.70
C LEU A 308 -7.81 -10.44 -16.72
N ALA A 309 -8.89 -10.88 -17.36
CA ALA A 309 -9.40 -12.23 -17.24
C ALA A 309 -8.38 -13.30 -17.67
N THR A 310 -7.69 -13.07 -18.79
CA THR A 310 -6.62 -13.95 -19.27
C THR A 310 -5.45 -14.00 -18.30
N TYR A 311 -5.00 -12.86 -17.78
CA TYR A 311 -3.93 -12.82 -16.77
C TYR A 311 -4.31 -13.60 -15.50
N ILE A 312 -5.50 -13.36 -14.96
CA ILE A 312 -6.01 -14.04 -13.75
C ILE A 312 -6.03 -15.56 -13.97
N ARG A 313 -6.50 -16.00 -15.15
CA ARG A 313 -6.51 -17.42 -15.51
C ARG A 313 -5.09 -17.97 -15.65
N VAL A 314 -4.22 -17.37 -16.45
CA VAL A 314 -2.87 -17.91 -16.74
C VAL A 314 -2.01 -17.98 -15.47
N CYS A 315 -2.06 -16.94 -14.64
CA CYS A 315 -1.34 -16.91 -13.37
C CYS A 315 -2.05 -17.67 -12.25
N MET A 316 -3.22 -18.27 -12.53
CA MET A 316 -4.03 -19.07 -11.60
C MET A 316 -4.28 -18.34 -10.27
N ILE A 317 -4.60 -17.05 -10.34
CA ILE A 317 -4.83 -16.20 -9.16
C ILE A 317 -6.24 -16.48 -8.64
N TYR A 318 -6.40 -17.57 -7.90
CA TYR A 318 -7.72 -18.02 -7.41
C TYR A 318 -8.46 -16.97 -6.58
N ALA A 319 -7.72 -16.17 -5.81
CA ALA A 319 -8.31 -15.07 -5.05
C ALA A 319 -8.98 -14.00 -5.93
N ALA A 320 -8.57 -13.87 -7.19
CA ALA A 320 -9.11 -12.92 -8.15
C ALA A 320 -10.25 -13.48 -9.01
N GLU A 321 -10.61 -14.77 -8.85
CA GLU A 321 -11.76 -15.35 -9.55
C GLU A 321 -13.08 -14.72 -9.08
N SER A 322 -13.14 -14.28 -7.83
CA SER A 322 -14.29 -13.57 -7.27
C SER A 322 -14.62 -12.31 -8.07
N TYR A 323 -13.60 -11.59 -8.56
CA TYR A 323 -13.81 -10.42 -9.41
C TYR A 323 -14.47 -10.79 -10.75
N MET A 324 -14.01 -11.85 -11.41
CA MET A 324 -14.63 -12.32 -12.65
C MET A 324 -16.08 -12.80 -12.42
N ALA A 325 -16.35 -13.46 -11.29
CA ALA A 325 -17.70 -13.87 -10.91
C ALA A 325 -18.62 -12.66 -10.73
N ARG A 326 -18.17 -11.68 -9.93
CA ARG A 326 -18.90 -10.45 -9.67
C ARG A 326 -19.15 -9.66 -10.96
N ALA A 327 -18.18 -9.61 -11.87
CA ALA A 327 -18.31 -8.91 -13.14
C ALA A 327 -19.39 -9.53 -14.03
N ILE A 328 -19.52 -10.87 -14.06
CA ILE A 328 -20.59 -11.53 -14.81
C ILE A 328 -21.98 -11.22 -14.22
N GLU A 329 -22.10 -11.15 -12.90
CA GLU A 329 -23.35 -10.76 -12.24
C GLU A 329 -23.74 -9.33 -12.60
N LEU A 330 -22.80 -8.39 -12.44
CA LEU A 330 -23.02 -6.98 -12.78
C LEU A 330 -23.36 -6.77 -14.25
N ALA A 331 -22.69 -7.48 -15.17
CA ALA A 331 -22.98 -7.40 -16.59
C ALA A 331 -24.42 -7.84 -16.92
N LYS A 332 -24.94 -8.87 -16.24
CA LYS A 332 -26.34 -9.31 -16.37
C LYS A 332 -27.33 -8.29 -15.85
N GLU A 333 -27.03 -7.67 -14.71
CA GLU A 333 -27.89 -6.63 -14.11
C GLU A 333 -27.98 -5.38 -14.99
N MET A 334 -26.91 -5.06 -15.72
CA MET A 334 -26.85 -3.89 -16.60
C MET A 334 -27.46 -4.12 -17.99
N ASP A 335 -27.88 -5.35 -18.32
CA ASP A 335 -28.32 -5.76 -19.66
C ASP A 335 -27.30 -5.39 -20.76
N GLU A 336 -26.01 -5.45 -20.43
CA GLU A 336 -24.95 -5.14 -21.38
C GLU A 336 -24.74 -6.31 -22.37
N ILE A 337 -25.07 -6.08 -23.64
CA ILE A 337 -24.96 -7.05 -24.75
C ILE A 337 -23.50 -7.15 -25.29
N TYR A 338 -22.52 -6.58 -24.60
CA TYR A 338 -21.14 -6.46 -25.09
C TYR A 338 -20.29 -7.74 -24.88
N PRO A 339 -19.17 -7.94 -25.60
CA PRO A 339 -18.40 -9.20 -25.57
C PRO A 339 -17.70 -9.51 -24.23
N HIS A 340 -17.67 -8.56 -23.28
CA HIS A 340 -16.98 -8.73 -21.98
C HIS A 340 -17.52 -9.89 -21.14
N PRO A 341 -18.83 -10.02 -20.87
CA PRO A 341 -19.39 -11.18 -20.18
C PRO A 341 -19.10 -12.51 -20.88
N ILE A 342 -19.08 -12.56 -22.22
CA ILE A 342 -18.73 -13.76 -22.99
C ILE A 342 -17.27 -14.17 -22.73
N HIS A 343 -16.34 -13.21 -22.81
CA HIS A 343 -14.92 -13.46 -22.53
C HIS A 343 -14.69 -13.90 -21.07
N LEU A 344 -15.34 -13.23 -20.10
CA LEU A 344 -15.28 -13.61 -18.69
C LEU A 344 -15.78 -15.03 -18.44
N LEU A 345 -16.89 -15.43 -19.06
CA LEU A 345 -17.42 -16.79 -18.97
C LEU A 345 -16.42 -17.81 -19.53
N HIS A 346 -15.81 -17.50 -20.68
CA HIS A 346 -14.82 -18.37 -21.33
C HIS A 346 -13.59 -18.60 -20.43
N GLU A 347 -12.97 -17.54 -19.93
CA GLU A 347 -11.77 -17.64 -19.09
C GLU A 347 -12.06 -18.37 -17.77
N ARG A 348 -13.24 -18.14 -17.16
CA ARG A 348 -13.66 -18.88 -15.97
C ARG A 348 -13.92 -20.35 -16.24
N THR A 349 -14.56 -20.71 -17.36
CA THR A 349 -14.75 -22.13 -17.75
C THR A 349 -13.40 -22.83 -17.84
N LEU A 350 -12.44 -22.25 -18.57
CA LEU A 350 -11.09 -22.81 -18.69
C LEU A 350 -10.41 -22.99 -17.33
N MET A 351 -10.54 -21.99 -16.45
CA MET A 351 -9.98 -22.06 -15.09
C MET A 351 -10.59 -23.23 -14.28
N ARG A 352 -11.90 -23.46 -14.36
CA ARG A 352 -12.58 -24.57 -13.68
C ARG A 352 -12.19 -25.94 -14.25
N LEU A 353 -12.02 -26.03 -15.57
CA LEU A 353 -11.47 -27.24 -16.21
C LEU A 353 -10.05 -27.57 -15.73
N HIS A 354 -9.21 -26.55 -15.52
CA HIS A 354 -7.88 -26.74 -14.96
C HIS A 354 -7.90 -27.20 -13.50
N GLN A 355 -8.87 -26.74 -12.70
CA GLN A 355 -9.07 -27.19 -11.31
C GLN A 355 -9.68 -28.60 -11.21
N GLY A 356 -10.19 -29.16 -12.30
CA GLY A 356 -10.90 -30.44 -12.31
C GLY A 356 -12.39 -30.35 -11.93
N ASP A 357 -12.92 -29.15 -11.70
CA ASP A 357 -14.33 -28.92 -11.41
C ASP A 357 -15.16 -28.90 -12.71
N CYS A 358 -15.35 -30.10 -13.27
CA CYS A 358 -16.04 -30.27 -14.55
C CYS A 358 -17.53 -29.87 -14.48
N ALA A 359 -18.15 -29.98 -13.30
CA ALA A 359 -19.56 -29.61 -13.12
C ALA A 359 -19.75 -28.10 -13.24
N MET A 360 -18.93 -27.31 -12.55
CA MET A 360 -18.97 -25.85 -12.65
C MET A 360 -18.55 -25.36 -14.03
N ALA A 361 -17.52 -25.98 -14.62
CA ALA A 361 -17.08 -25.66 -15.99
C ALA A 361 -18.23 -25.80 -16.99
N SER A 362 -18.99 -26.90 -16.92
CA SER A 362 -20.10 -27.16 -17.84
C SER A 362 -21.23 -26.15 -17.68
N SER A 363 -21.59 -25.81 -16.45
CA SER A 363 -22.59 -24.76 -16.17
C SER A 363 -22.18 -23.40 -16.76
N LEU A 364 -20.91 -23.04 -16.62
CA LEU A 364 -20.35 -21.80 -17.17
C LEU A 364 -20.29 -21.83 -18.70
N ALA A 365 -19.90 -22.97 -19.30
CA ALA A 365 -19.85 -23.15 -20.75
C ALA A 365 -21.25 -23.01 -21.39
N GLU A 366 -22.29 -23.59 -20.76
CA GLU A 366 -23.67 -23.43 -21.20
C GLU A 366 -24.15 -21.98 -21.11
N ALA A 367 -23.80 -21.28 -20.02
CA ALA A 367 -24.11 -19.86 -19.88
C ALA A 367 -23.42 -19.02 -20.97
N GLY A 368 -22.15 -19.32 -21.26
CA GLY A 368 -21.39 -18.68 -22.34
C GLY A 368 -22.00 -18.94 -23.73
N LEU A 369 -22.44 -20.17 -23.99
CA LEU A 369 -23.11 -20.52 -25.25
C LEU A 369 -24.42 -19.76 -25.43
N ARG A 370 -25.23 -19.63 -24.36
CA ARG A 370 -26.48 -18.83 -24.41
C ARG A 370 -26.17 -17.37 -24.71
N ALA A 371 -25.24 -16.76 -23.99
CA ALA A 371 -24.83 -15.37 -24.21
C ALA A 371 -24.28 -15.14 -25.63
N ALA A 372 -23.46 -16.06 -26.15
CA ALA A 372 -22.94 -15.98 -27.51
C ALA A 372 -24.05 -16.10 -28.59
N LYS A 373 -25.09 -16.91 -28.34
CA LYS A 373 -26.27 -16.99 -29.24
C LYS A 373 -27.05 -15.69 -29.25
N GLU A 374 -27.29 -15.12 -28.07
CA GLU A 374 -28.02 -13.85 -27.91
C GLU A 374 -27.28 -12.68 -28.56
N ALA A 375 -25.95 -12.64 -28.44
CA ALA A 375 -25.12 -11.61 -29.06
C ALA A 375 -24.83 -11.83 -30.56
N GLY A 376 -25.16 -13.01 -31.12
CA GLY A 376 -24.83 -13.36 -32.50
C GLY A 376 -23.32 -13.56 -32.75
N ASP A 377 -22.53 -13.83 -31.70
CA ASP A 377 -21.08 -14.01 -31.82
C ASP A 377 -20.71 -15.44 -32.24
N THR A 378 -20.57 -15.62 -33.55
CA THR A 378 -20.22 -16.93 -34.16
C THR A 378 -18.88 -17.49 -33.71
N LYS A 379 -17.90 -16.65 -33.36
CA LYS A 379 -16.58 -17.11 -32.88
C LYS A 379 -16.71 -17.65 -31.46
N ALA A 380 -17.41 -16.92 -30.59
CA ALA A 380 -17.67 -17.37 -29.23
C ALA A 380 -18.51 -18.65 -29.20
N LEU A 381 -19.49 -18.79 -30.09
CA LEU A 381 -20.27 -20.03 -30.22
C LEU A 381 -19.39 -21.24 -30.50
N GLN A 382 -18.42 -21.11 -31.41
CA GLN A 382 -17.48 -22.19 -31.70
C GLN A 382 -16.64 -22.53 -30.46
N LEU A 383 -16.05 -21.51 -29.81
CA LEU A 383 -15.21 -21.70 -28.62
C LEU A 383 -15.94 -22.48 -27.50
N PHE A 384 -17.16 -22.08 -27.17
CA PHE A 384 -17.94 -22.78 -26.13
C PHE A 384 -18.40 -24.18 -26.56
N THR A 385 -18.61 -24.42 -27.86
CA THR A 385 -18.93 -25.76 -28.37
C THR A 385 -17.73 -26.69 -28.24
N ASP A 386 -16.53 -26.21 -28.55
CA ASP A 386 -15.28 -26.98 -28.41
C ASP A 386 -14.99 -27.31 -26.94
N LEU A 387 -15.21 -26.35 -26.02
CA LEU A 387 -15.04 -26.57 -24.58
C LEU A 387 -15.96 -27.67 -24.03
N ARG A 388 -17.21 -27.73 -24.51
CA ARG A 388 -18.13 -28.82 -24.16
C ARG A 388 -17.66 -30.19 -24.66
N GLY A 389 -17.07 -30.26 -25.84
CA GLY A 389 -16.48 -31.50 -26.36
C GLY A 389 -15.34 -32.02 -25.46
N ILE A 390 -14.52 -31.11 -24.93
CA ILE A 390 -13.43 -31.44 -23.99
C ILE A 390 -13.98 -31.93 -22.64
N GLU A 391 -15.06 -31.32 -22.15
CA GLU A 391 -15.77 -31.76 -20.94
C GLU A 391 -16.34 -33.17 -21.07
N GLU A 392 -17.06 -33.44 -22.15
CA GLU A 392 -17.68 -34.75 -22.42
C GLU A 392 -16.61 -35.86 -22.52
N LEU A 393 -15.44 -35.56 -23.11
CA LEU A 393 -14.30 -36.47 -23.16
C LEU A 393 -13.62 -36.69 -21.79
N ARG A 394 -13.61 -35.70 -20.90
CA ARG A 394 -13.07 -35.85 -19.53
C ARG A 394 -14.03 -36.57 -18.59
N LEU A 395 -15.33 -36.33 -18.74
CA LEU A 395 -16.39 -37.01 -17.99
C LEU A 395 -16.51 -38.50 -18.38
N THR A 396 -16.28 -38.83 -19.65
CA THR A 396 -16.27 -40.24 -20.13
C THR A 396 -14.99 -40.99 -19.78
N ASN A 397 -13.88 -40.30 -19.50
CA ASN A 397 -12.60 -40.89 -19.06
C ASN A 397 -12.42 -40.92 -17.53
N LEU A 398 -13.41 -40.45 -16.76
CA LEU A 398 -13.44 -40.67 -15.30
C LEU A 398 -13.81 -42.13 -15.04
N PRO A 399 -13.00 -42.91 -14.29
CA PRO A 399 -13.38 -44.27 -13.93
C PRO A 399 -14.70 -44.24 -13.15
N SER A 400 -15.65 -45.09 -13.57
CA SER A 400 -16.96 -45.22 -12.97
C SER A 400 -16.85 -45.68 -11.51
N SER A 401 -17.23 -44.79 -10.59
CA SER A 401 -17.45 -44.94 -9.14
C SER A 401 -16.24 -45.09 -8.19
N PRO A 402 -16.29 -44.46 -6.99
CA PRO A 402 -15.47 -44.83 -5.84
C PRO A 402 -16.11 -45.99 -5.08
N ASP A 403 -15.34 -47.05 -4.81
CA ASP A 403 -15.70 -48.05 -3.81
C ASP A 403 -15.85 -47.37 -2.43
N PRO A 404 -16.95 -47.59 -1.69
CA PRO A 404 -17.14 -47.03 -0.36
C PRO A 404 -16.53 -47.99 0.66
N CYS A 405 -15.21 -48.10 0.75
CA CYS A 405 -14.49 -48.63 1.93
C CYS A 405 -12.97 -48.60 1.69
N GLY A 406 -12.24 -47.84 2.50
CA GLY A 406 -10.78 -47.93 2.53
C GLY A 406 -10.10 -46.64 2.97
N GLY A 407 -10.25 -46.25 4.24
CA GLY A 407 -9.45 -45.18 4.80
C GLY A 407 -7.98 -45.59 4.91
N THR A 408 -7.06 -44.70 4.53
CA THR A 408 -6.10 -43.98 5.42
C THR A 408 -4.94 -43.34 4.62
N PRO A 409 -4.27 -42.32 5.19
CA PRO A 409 -3.57 -41.25 4.44
C PRO A 409 -2.05 -41.39 4.44
N PHE A 410 -1.37 -41.00 3.36
CA PHE A 410 0.07 -40.67 3.28
C PHE A 410 0.29 -39.84 2.01
N ALA A 411 1.17 -38.86 1.89
CA ALA A 411 1.96 -38.05 2.82
C ALA A 411 2.49 -36.88 1.98
N THR A 412 2.59 -35.72 2.61
CA THR A 412 3.31 -34.55 2.12
C THR A 412 4.78 -34.91 1.88
N ARG A 413 5.26 -34.75 0.64
CA ARG A 413 6.69 -34.62 0.35
C ARG A 413 7.00 -33.17 0.06
N THR A 414 7.53 -32.53 1.09
CA THR A 414 8.36 -31.34 1.03
C THR A 414 9.59 -31.61 0.17
N THR A 415 9.79 -30.82 -0.88
CA THR A 415 11.10 -30.61 -1.50
C THR A 415 11.52 -29.17 -1.27
N ARG A 416 12.51 -29.05 -0.38
CA ARG A 416 13.43 -27.92 -0.26
C ARG A 416 14.28 -27.83 -1.54
N GLU A 417 14.31 -26.65 -2.16
CA GLU A 417 15.42 -26.15 -2.98
C GLU A 417 15.62 -24.71 -2.48
N GLN A 418 16.55 -24.39 -1.57
CA GLN A 418 18.00 -24.25 -1.74
C GLN A 418 18.41 -23.50 -3.01
N ASN A 419 18.36 -22.17 -2.91
CA ASN A 419 19.24 -21.23 -3.60
C ASN A 419 20.72 -21.63 -3.47
N PRO A 420 21.51 -21.29 -4.49
CA PRO A 420 22.76 -20.58 -4.22
C PRO A 420 22.93 -19.32 -5.07
N LEU A 421 23.37 -18.27 -4.36
CA LEU A 421 24.02 -17.01 -4.78
C LEU A 421 23.13 -15.87 -5.30
#